data_AF-A0A531MMZ6-F1
#
_entry.id   AF-A0A531MMZ6-F1
#
_cell.length_a   1.000
_cell.length_b   1.000
_cell.length_c   1.000
_cell.angle_alpha   90.00
_cell.angle_beta   90.00
_cell.angle_gamma   90.00
#
_symmetry.space_group_name_H-M   'P 1'
#
loop_
_entity.id
_entity.type
_entity.pdbx_description
1 polymer ?
#
loop_
_entity_poly.entity_id
_entity_poly.type
_entity_poly.pdbx_seq_one_letter_code
_entity_poly.pdbx_strand_id
1 'polypeptide(L)' 'EKGGTAVSAGKYLNDRTYVTIQKGDKPGSGKATIDLNVGRGVKLRGEATDAGEAKGGIFYEKEY' A
#
# COMPACT_ATOMS: atom_id res chain seq x y z
N GLU A 1 10.55 -23.80 13.85
CA GLU A 1 9.74 -22.96 12.92
C GLU A 1 10.57 -21.75 12.48
N LYS A 2 10.50 -21.30 11.22
CA LYS A 2 11.14 -20.03 10.80
C LYS A 2 10.06 -18.98 10.62
N GLY A 3 9.87 -18.16 11.65
CA GLY A 3 8.99 -17.00 11.63
C GLY A 3 9.50 -15.99 10.60
N GLY A 4 8.80 -15.91 9.49
CA GLY A 4 8.99 -14.84 8.53
C GLY A 4 8.24 -13.61 8.98
N THR A 5 8.86 -12.76 9.80
CA THR A 5 8.24 -11.48 10.17
C THR A 5 8.39 -10.51 9.01
N ALA A 6 7.29 -10.26 8.30
CA ALA A 6 7.20 -9.11 7.41
C ALA A 6 7.13 -7.84 8.26
N VAL A 7 7.93 -6.83 7.92
CA VAL A 7 7.91 -5.53 8.58
C VAL A 7 7.43 -4.47 7.59
N SER A 8 6.63 -3.53 8.08
CA SER A 8 6.12 -2.42 7.29
C SER A 8 6.39 -1.10 7.99
N ALA A 9 6.65 -0.07 7.18
CA ALA A 9 6.72 1.31 7.61
C ALA A 9 5.94 2.14 6.60
N GLY A 10 5.22 3.14 7.10
CA GLY A 10 4.45 4.03 6.23
C GLY A 10 4.48 5.46 6.72
N LYS A 11 4.32 6.39 5.78
CA LYS A 11 4.33 7.82 6.04
C LYS A 11 3.41 8.56 5.07
N TYR A 12 2.81 9.63 5.57
CA TYR A 12 2.14 10.62 4.74
C TYR A 12 3.17 11.47 3.98
N LEU A 13 3.05 11.49 2.66
CA LEU A 13 3.75 12.44 1.81
C LEU A 13 3.04 13.80 1.82
N ASN A 14 1.72 13.78 2.01
CA ASN A 14 0.84 14.94 2.21
C ASN A 14 -0.48 14.45 2.83
N ASP A 15 -1.44 15.36 3.06
CA ASP A 15 -2.74 15.06 3.68
C ASP A 15 -3.59 14.03 2.91
N ARG A 16 -3.29 13.83 1.63
CA ARG A 16 -4.05 12.96 0.72
C ARG A 16 -3.28 11.71 0.30
N THR A 17 -1.98 11.63 0.52
CA THR A 17 -1.14 10.54 0.00
C THR A 17 -0.39 9.86 1.12
N TYR A 18 -0.72 8.59 1.37
CA TYR A 18 -0.02 7.72 2.30
C TYR A 18 0.75 6.65 1.54
N VAL A 19 2.03 6.49 1.87
CA VAL A 19 2.89 5.48 1.25
C VAL A 19 3.31 4.49 2.32
N THR A 20 3.19 3.22 2.01
CA THR A 20 3.67 2.11 2.84
C THR A 20 4.69 1.30 2.07
N ILE A 21 5.81 1.02 2.71
CA ILE A 21 6.80 0.07 2.23
C ILE A 21 6.82 -1.11 3.18
N GLN A 22 6.72 -2.31 2.64
CA GLN A 22 6.80 -3.57 3.36
C GLN A 22 8.00 -4.35 2.86
N LYS A 23 8.80 -4.87 3.79
CA LYS A 23 9.83 -5.86 3.53
C LYS A 23 9.28 -7.22 3.96
N GLY A 24 9.06 -8.11 3.00
CA GLY A 24 8.66 -9.48 3.29
C GLY A 24 9.80 -10.33 3.83
N ASP A 25 9.47 -11.55 4.26
CA ASP A 25 10.38 -12.48 4.92
C ASP A 25 11.33 -13.23 3.98
N LYS A 26 11.08 -13.13 2.67
CA LYS A 26 11.86 -13.81 1.62
C LYS A 26 12.56 -12.81 0.69
N PRO A 27 13.69 -13.17 0.08
CA PRO A 27 14.24 -12.40 -1.03
C PRO A 27 13.19 -12.15 -2.11
N GLY A 28 13.05 -10.92 -2.59
CA GLY A 28 12.08 -10.54 -3.62
C GLY A 28 10.62 -10.48 -3.16
N SER A 29 10.36 -10.38 -1.85
CA SER A 29 9.00 -10.28 -1.28
C SER A 29 8.65 -8.90 -0.71
N GLY A 30 9.34 -7.85 -1.13
CA GLY A 30 8.99 -6.49 -0.75
C GLY A 30 7.80 -5.96 -1.57
N LYS A 31 7.14 -4.97 -0.99
CA LYS A 31 5.90 -4.41 -1.50
C LYS A 31 5.80 -2.93 -1.18
N ALA A 32 5.40 -2.14 -2.15
CA ALA A 32 5.08 -0.73 -1.99
C ALA A 32 3.58 -0.52 -2.23
N THR A 33 2.93 0.23 -1.35
CA THR A 33 1.52 0.59 -1.47
C THR A 33 1.38 2.09 -1.37
N ILE A 34 0.58 2.68 -2.27
CA ILE A 34 0.23 4.09 -2.28
C ILE A 34 -1.28 4.20 -2.14
N ASP A 35 -1.73 4.88 -1.10
CA ASP A 35 -3.11 5.26 -0.88
C ASP A 35 -3.27 6.76 -1.18
N LEU A 36 -4.14 7.09 -2.12
CA LEU A 36 -4.45 8.46 -2.53
C LEU A 36 -5.93 8.78 -2.28
N ASN A 37 -6.19 9.71 -1.38
CA ASN A 37 -7.51 10.29 -1.17
C ASN A 37 -7.77 11.35 -2.24
N VAL A 38 -8.68 11.06 -3.17
CA VAL A 38 -9.04 11.99 -4.25
C VAL A 38 -10.12 12.98 -3.78
N GLY A 39 -10.90 12.60 -2.75
CA GLY A 39 -11.93 13.43 -2.14
C GLY A 39 -13.34 12.97 -2.50
N ARG A 40 -14.36 13.58 -1.88
CA ARG A 40 -15.78 13.22 -2.03
C ARG A 40 -16.06 11.73 -1.77
N GLY A 41 -15.32 11.13 -0.84
CA GLY A 41 -15.40 9.69 -0.54
C GLY A 41 -14.60 8.78 -1.48
N VAL A 42 -13.91 9.30 -2.50
CA VAL A 42 -13.12 8.49 -3.43
C VAL A 42 -11.67 8.34 -2.96
N LYS A 43 -11.17 7.10 -3.00
CA LYS A 43 -9.78 6.72 -2.73
C LYS A 43 -9.23 5.86 -3.87
N LEU A 44 -7.96 6.05 -4.19
CA LEU A 44 -7.22 5.22 -5.13
C LEU A 44 -6.14 4.46 -4.36
N ARG A 45 -5.94 3.19 -4.68
CA ARG A 45 -4.84 2.40 -4.14
C ARG A 45 -4.04 1.80 -5.28
N GLY A 46 -2.73 2.00 -5.24
CA GLY A 46 -1.76 1.31 -6.09
C GLY A 46 -0.84 0.43 -5.23
N GLU A 47 -0.50 -0.75 -5.73
CA GLU A 47 0.44 -1.68 -5.10
C GLU A 47 1.43 -2.18 -6.16
N ALA A 48 2.69 -2.27 -5.78
CA ALA A 48 3.73 -2.92 -6.58
C ALA A 48 4.57 -3.85 -5.69
N THR A 49 5.03 -4.96 -6.24
CA THR A 49 5.87 -5.95 -5.56
C THR A 49 7.23 -6.08 -6.23
N ASP A 50 8.23 -6.55 -5.49
CA ASP A 50 9.55 -6.88 -6.05
C ASP A 50 9.50 -8.00 -7.13
N ALA A 51 8.43 -8.81 -7.14
CA ALA A 51 8.19 -9.84 -8.15
C ALA A 51 7.73 -9.26 -9.50
N GLY A 52 7.57 -7.93 -9.61
CA GLY A 52 7.11 -7.25 -10.82
C GLY A 52 5.59 -7.21 -10.98
N GLU A 53 4.84 -7.68 -9.99
CA GLU A 53 3.38 -7.57 -10.00
C GLU A 53 2.96 -6.16 -9.58
N ALA A 54 2.02 -5.57 -10.32
CA ALA A 54 1.37 -4.30 -9.97
C ALA A 54 -0.15 -4.47 -9.94
N LYS A 55 -0.79 -3.86 -8.94
CA LYS A 55 -2.25 -3.89 -8.74
C LYS A 55 -2.74 -2.47 -8.46
N GLY A 56 -3.93 -2.15 -8.94
CA GLY A 56 -4.55 -0.85 -8.74
C GLY A 56 -6.06 -0.96 -8.56
N GLY A 57 -6.64 -0.10 -7.73
CA GLY A 57 -8.08 -0.10 -7.46
C GLY A 57 -8.61 1.28 -7.09
N ILE A 58 -9.91 1.45 -7.33
CA ILE A 58 -10.69 2.64 -6.97
C ILE A 58 -11.70 2.22 -5.91
N PHE A 59 -11.77 2.99 -4.83
CA PHE A 59 -12.63 2.76 -3.68
C PHE A 59 -13.50 3.98 -3.46
N TYR A 60 -14.75 3.76 -3.11
CA TYR A 60 -15.69 4.82 -2.78
C TYR A 60 -16.36 4.50 -1.45
N GLU A 61 -16.23 5.41 -0.49
CA GLU A 61 -16.84 5.32 0.82
C GLU A 61 -17.77 6.52 1.03
N LYS A 62 -19.04 6.23 1.37
CA LYS A 62 -20.04 7.24 1.71
C LYS A 62 -20.45 7.04 3.16
N GLU A 63 -20.32 8.08 3.98
CA GLU A 63 -20.86 8.10 5.33
C GLU A 63 -22.38 8.30 5.24
N TYR A 64 -23.14 7.48 5.99
CA TYR A 64 -24.61 7.49 6.02
C TYR A 64 -25.14 8.41 7.12
#